data_AF-A0A8H2VFC7-F1
#
_entry.id   AF-A0A8H2VFC7-F1
#
_cell.length_a   1.000
_cell.length_b   1.000
_cell.length_c   1.000
_cell.angle_alpha   90.00
_cell.angle_beta   90.00
_cell.angle_gamma   90.00
#
_symmetry.space_group_name_H-M   'P 1'
#
loop_
_entity.id
_entity.type
_entity.pdbx_description
1 polymer ?
#
loop_
_entity_poly.entity_id
_entity_poly.type
_entity_poly.pdbx_seq_one_letter_code
_entity_poly.pdbx_strand_id
1 'polypeptide(L)'
;MSHYRYIAPELIKYTPRNDEIPADNAKVYAFDLDHTLIQPKTPKAIFSRGPDDWKFMEFREGEQSLKTLINICKYDSKAHIVIFTNQGGVITMPPTSKSCSTFTSKIGNIFKYISKQEDGYLLLSRLWLYSSTMKPAALFPKQKKQASKKSITKQSTLPFLKKPNESMKEIDSSHKSLEELFNSMRKPEVGMGEQFIKDLHKRNDTITKQNMNWVYYCGDAAGRSSDFSDADKMFAKNMGIDFKTPEEVFIS
;
A
#
# COMPACT_ATOMS: atom_id res chain seq x y z
N MET A 1 14.10 -8.33 11.33
CA MET A 1 12.84 -8.15 10.57
C MET A 1 12.99 -8.86 9.23
N SER A 2 11.97 -9.54 8.72
CA SER A 2 12.02 -10.28 7.45
C SER A 2 12.08 -9.40 6.19
N HIS A 3 11.73 -8.11 6.31
CA HIS A 3 11.61 -7.19 5.17
C HIS A 3 12.48 -5.92 5.35
N TYR A 4 12.93 -5.34 4.25
CA TYR A 4 13.35 -3.94 4.19
C TYR A 4 12.10 -3.06 4.21
N ARG A 5 12.16 -1.96 4.96
CA ARG A 5 11.04 -1.01 5.07
C ARG A 5 11.50 0.33 4.52
N TYR A 6 10.70 0.88 3.62
CA TYR A 6 10.89 2.21 3.06
C TYR A 6 9.64 3.05 3.33
N ILE A 7 9.86 4.29 3.79
CA ILE A 7 8.79 5.24 4.15
C ILE A 7 9.06 6.54 3.39
N ALA A 8 8.17 6.85 2.46
CA ALA A 8 8.10 8.11 1.72
C ALA A 8 6.78 8.84 2.03
N PRO A 9 6.65 10.13 1.69
CA PRO A 9 5.42 10.88 1.86
C PRO A 9 4.19 10.19 1.28
N GLU A 10 4.30 9.62 0.08
CA GLU A 10 3.24 9.02 -0.74
C GLU A 10 3.10 7.50 -0.62
N LEU A 11 4.13 6.83 -0.11
CA LEU A 11 4.26 5.37 -0.16
C LEU A 11 5.02 4.82 1.05
N ILE A 12 4.45 3.79 1.67
CA ILE A 12 5.18 2.88 2.54
C ILE A 12 5.31 1.56 1.79
N LYS A 13 6.53 0.99 1.72
CA LYS A 13 6.73 -0.34 1.15
C LYS A 13 7.58 -1.25 2.01
N TYR A 14 7.28 -2.54 1.92
CA TYR A 14 8.03 -3.62 2.52
C TYR A 14 8.44 -4.61 1.42
N THR A 15 9.74 -4.83 1.28
CA THR A 15 10.30 -5.76 0.30
C THR A 15 11.02 -6.88 1.04
N PRO A 16 10.96 -8.15 0.58
CA PRO A 16 11.67 -9.27 1.23
C PRO A 16 13.16 -8.97 1.44
N ARG A 17 13.79 -9.48 2.50
CA ARG A 17 15.26 -9.33 2.70
C ARG A 17 16.11 -10.42 2.07
N ASN A 18 15.50 -11.51 1.61
CA ASN A 18 16.25 -12.58 0.96
C ASN A 18 16.94 -12.06 -0.32
N ASP A 19 18.07 -12.67 -0.61
CA ASP A 19 18.80 -12.48 -1.87
C ASP A 19 18.25 -13.40 -2.98
N GLU A 20 17.01 -13.89 -2.82
CA GLU A 20 16.35 -14.74 -3.80
C GLU A 20 16.06 -13.91 -5.05
N ILE A 21 16.64 -14.35 -6.16
CA ILE A 21 16.43 -13.78 -7.49
C ILE A 21 15.12 -14.37 -8.03
N PRO A 22 14.09 -13.54 -8.30
CA PRO A 22 12.85 -14.00 -8.91
C PRO A 22 13.10 -14.73 -10.23
N ALA A 23 12.34 -15.79 -10.52
CA ALA A 23 12.46 -16.50 -11.80
C ALA A 23 12.00 -15.63 -12.99
N ASP A 24 12.54 -15.84 -14.19
CA ASP A 24 12.17 -15.09 -15.41
C ASP A 24 10.67 -15.16 -15.74
N ASN A 25 10.01 -16.25 -15.35
CA ASN A 25 8.56 -16.43 -15.45
C ASN A 25 7.87 -16.47 -14.07
N ALA A 26 8.34 -15.61 -13.16
CA ALA A 26 7.73 -15.36 -11.87
C ALA A 26 6.21 -15.13 -12.02
N LYS A 27 5.43 -15.84 -11.21
CA LYS A 27 3.98 -15.69 -11.17
C LYS A 27 3.61 -14.75 -10.04
N VAL A 28 2.85 -13.71 -10.33
CA VAL A 28 2.48 -12.70 -9.34
C VAL A 28 1.00 -12.81 -8.98
N TYR A 29 0.75 -13.01 -7.69
CA TYR A 29 -0.59 -13.01 -7.10
C TYR A 29 -0.74 -11.73 -6.28
N ALA A 30 -1.66 -10.86 -6.72
CA ALA A 30 -1.88 -9.57 -6.09
C ALA A 30 -3.11 -9.58 -5.20
N PHE A 31 -3.06 -8.86 -4.08
CA PHE A 31 -4.15 -8.79 -3.12
C PHE A 31 -4.33 -7.36 -2.59
N ASP A 32 -5.55 -6.97 -2.25
CA ASP A 32 -5.78 -5.95 -1.23
C ASP A 32 -5.48 -6.51 0.19
N LEU A 33 -5.45 -5.64 1.19
CA LEU A 33 -5.19 -6.02 2.58
C LEU A 33 -6.47 -6.06 3.42
N ASP A 34 -7.13 -4.91 3.60
CA ASP A 34 -8.17 -4.73 4.61
C ASP A 34 -9.52 -5.17 4.01
N HIS A 35 -10.22 -6.11 4.66
CA HIS A 35 -11.42 -6.82 4.17
C HIS A 35 -11.19 -7.79 2.99
N THR A 36 -9.94 -7.99 2.60
CA THR A 36 -9.53 -9.04 1.64
C THR A 36 -8.68 -10.13 2.28
N LEU A 37 -7.60 -9.75 2.96
CA LEU A 37 -6.72 -10.70 3.67
C LEU A 37 -6.97 -10.68 5.17
N ILE A 38 -7.21 -9.50 5.72
CA ILE A 38 -7.42 -9.29 7.16
C ILE A 38 -8.68 -8.48 7.42
N GLN A 39 -9.22 -8.59 8.62
CA GLN A 39 -10.31 -7.76 9.11
C GLN A 39 -10.08 -7.37 10.58
N PRO A 40 -10.68 -6.28 11.08
CA PRO A 40 -10.60 -5.95 12.50
C PRO A 40 -11.10 -7.09 13.39
N LYS A 41 -10.48 -7.30 14.56
CA LYS A 41 -11.02 -8.23 15.58
C LYS A 41 -12.24 -7.62 16.26
N THR A 42 -12.24 -6.30 16.39
CA THR A 42 -13.30 -5.55 17.05
C THR A 42 -14.63 -5.73 16.29
N PRO A 43 -15.70 -6.21 16.95
CA PRO A 43 -16.99 -6.40 16.30
C PRO A 43 -17.51 -5.10 15.69
N LYS A 44 -18.06 -5.19 14.46
CA LYS A 44 -18.63 -4.07 13.69
C LYS A 44 -17.64 -2.95 13.33
N ALA A 45 -16.35 -3.10 13.60
CA ALA A 45 -15.36 -2.13 13.19
C ALA A 45 -15.05 -2.28 11.70
N ILE A 46 -15.12 -1.17 10.96
CA ILE A 46 -14.73 -1.11 9.54
C ILE A 46 -13.20 -0.94 9.42
N PHE A 47 -12.57 -0.27 10.38
CA PHE A 47 -11.13 -0.02 10.40
C PHE A 47 -10.51 -0.50 11.72
N SER A 48 -9.26 -0.97 11.66
CA SER A 48 -8.49 -1.34 12.86
C SER A 48 -8.34 -0.16 13.81
N ARG A 49 -8.66 -0.36 15.10
CA ARG A 49 -8.52 0.66 16.15
C ARG A 49 -7.10 0.77 16.73
N GLY A 50 -6.24 -0.21 16.44
CA GLY A 50 -4.89 -0.28 16.94
C GLY A 50 -4.03 -1.28 16.17
N PRO A 51 -2.74 -1.42 16.53
CA PRO A 51 -1.80 -2.27 15.82
C PRO A 51 -2.07 -3.77 15.96
N ASP A 52 -2.84 -4.18 16.98
CA ASP A 52 -3.20 -5.59 17.25
C ASP A 52 -4.65 -5.94 16.87
N ASP A 53 -5.41 -4.94 16.39
CA ASP A 53 -6.82 -5.07 16.01
C ASP A 53 -6.96 -5.53 14.56
N TRP A 54 -6.49 -6.75 14.30
CA TRP A 54 -6.58 -7.41 13.00
C TRP A 54 -6.56 -8.94 13.19
N LYS A 55 -7.32 -9.66 12.38
CA LYS A 55 -7.17 -11.11 12.21
C LYS A 55 -7.23 -11.44 10.73
N PHE A 56 -6.60 -12.55 10.32
CA PHE A 56 -6.82 -13.07 8.99
C PHE A 56 -8.30 -13.42 8.80
N MET A 57 -8.79 -13.26 7.57
CA MET A 57 -10.16 -13.62 7.25
C MET A 57 -10.34 -15.14 7.37
N GLU A 58 -11.50 -15.52 7.89
CA GLU A 58 -11.91 -16.91 8.09
C GLU A 58 -13.12 -17.14 7.18
N PHE A 59 -13.03 -18.17 6.35
CA PHE A 59 -14.09 -18.56 5.43
C PHE A 59 -14.83 -19.79 5.95
N ARG A 60 -15.96 -20.14 5.33
CA ARG A 60 -16.94 -21.11 5.87
C ARG A 60 -16.35 -22.50 6.15
N GLU A 61 -15.25 -22.87 5.50
CA GLU A 61 -14.59 -24.17 5.69
C GLU A 61 -13.49 -24.14 6.77
N GLY A 62 -13.37 -23.04 7.54
CA GLY A 62 -12.28 -22.84 8.49
C GLY A 62 -10.95 -22.49 7.82
N GLU A 63 -10.92 -22.41 6.49
CA GLU A 63 -9.80 -21.92 5.71
C GLU A 63 -9.56 -20.43 6.03
N GLN A 64 -8.32 -20.13 6.43
CA GLN A 64 -7.86 -18.76 6.62
C GLN A 64 -7.18 -18.27 5.36
N SER A 65 -7.39 -16.99 5.01
CA SER A 65 -6.69 -16.36 3.88
C SER A 65 -5.16 -16.56 3.93
N LEU A 66 -4.58 -16.60 5.13
CA LEU A 66 -3.15 -16.88 5.33
C LEU A 66 -2.73 -18.26 4.81
N LYS A 67 -3.55 -19.30 5.04
CA LYS A 67 -3.26 -20.67 4.61
C LYS A 67 -3.18 -20.73 3.09
N THR A 68 -4.10 -20.06 2.39
CA THR A 68 -4.07 -19.92 0.93
C THR A 68 -2.79 -19.26 0.44
N LEU A 69 -2.36 -18.15 1.06
CA LEU A 69 -1.10 -17.48 0.69
C LEU A 69 0.13 -18.38 0.89
N ILE A 70 0.20 -19.09 2.02
CA ILE A 70 1.29 -20.03 2.30
C ILE A 70 1.27 -21.17 1.27
N ASN A 71 0.09 -21.74 0.97
CA ASN A 71 -0.07 -22.81 -0.01
C ASN A 71 0.39 -22.39 -1.41
N ILE A 72 0.04 -21.19 -1.87
CA ILE A 72 0.51 -20.65 -3.16
C ILE A 72 2.04 -20.69 -3.21
N CYS A 73 2.72 -20.16 -2.19
CA CYS A 73 4.18 -20.16 -2.12
C CYS A 73 4.77 -21.58 -1.96
N LYS A 74 4.08 -22.47 -1.24
CA LYS A 74 4.53 -23.84 -0.99
C LYS A 74 4.51 -24.70 -2.25
N TYR A 75 3.43 -24.60 -3.03
CA TYR A 75 3.23 -25.43 -4.22
C TYR A 75 3.82 -24.81 -5.50
N ASP A 76 4.07 -23.50 -5.52
CA ASP A 76 4.71 -22.83 -6.64
C ASP A 76 5.92 -22.03 -6.15
N SER A 77 7.12 -22.56 -6.40
CA SER A 77 8.38 -21.89 -6.06
C SER A 77 8.60 -20.58 -6.81
N LYS A 78 7.89 -20.35 -7.92
CA LYS A 78 7.97 -19.12 -8.72
C LYS A 78 6.94 -18.08 -8.32
N ALA A 79 6.05 -18.40 -7.37
CA ALA A 79 5.01 -17.50 -6.94
C ALA A 79 5.54 -16.38 -6.04
N HIS A 80 5.19 -15.15 -6.39
CA HIS A 80 5.33 -13.97 -5.56
C HIS A 80 3.96 -13.45 -5.15
N ILE A 81 3.83 -13.10 -3.88
CA ILE A 81 2.62 -12.48 -3.33
C ILE A 81 2.88 -10.99 -3.21
N VAL A 82 1.99 -10.14 -3.72
CA VAL A 82 2.09 -8.69 -3.55
C VAL A 82 0.79 -8.12 -3.00
N ILE A 83 0.90 -7.26 -1.99
CA ILE A 83 -0.22 -6.58 -1.36
C ILE A 83 -0.19 -5.11 -1.76
N PHE A 84 -1.31 -4.60 -2.28
CA PHE A 84 -1.53 -3.20 -2.65
C PHE A 84 -2.68 -2.62 -1.84
N THR A 85 -2.41 -1.70 -0.93
CA THR A 85 -3.43 -1.20 0.02
C THR A 85 -3.52 0.34 0.08
N ASN A 86 -4.75 0.86 0.16
CA ASN A 86 -5.05 2.28 0.22
C ASN A 86 -5.16 2.78 1.68
N GLN A 87 -4.06 3.23 2.28
CA GLN A 87 -4.02 3.67 3.69
C GLN A 87 -4.33 5.17 3.86
N GLY A 88 -5.59 5.53 3.59
CA GLY A 88 -6.07 6.92 3.60
C GLY A 88 -6.05 7.65 4.95
N GLY A 89 -5.73 6.97 6.05
CA GLY A 89 -5.56 7.58 7.38
C GLY A 89 -4.10 7.66 7.85
N VAL A 90 -3.14 7.21 7.05
CA VAL A 90 -1.73 7.11 7.44
C VAL A 90 -0.95 8.31 6.90
N ILE A 91 -0.45 9.14 7.81
CA ILE A 91 0.43 10.27 7.50
C ILE A 91 1.88 9.86 7.79
N THR A 92 2.76 9.95 6.80
CA THR A 92 4.19 9.60 6.95
C THR A 92 5.09 10.81 7.20
N MET A 93 4.54 12.01 7.27
CA MET A 93 5.29 13.24 7.53
C MET A 93 4.78 13.96 8.79
N PRO A 94 5.54 13.99 9.90
CA PRO A 94 6.84 13.31 10.07
C PRO A 94 6.70 11.77 10.14
N PRO A 95 7.76 10.99 9.86
CA PRO A 95 7.72 9.52 9.91
C PRO A 95 7.39 8.97 11.30
N THR A 96 7.61 9.77 12.34
CA THR A 96 7.28 9.50 13.74
C THR A 96 5.81 9.77 14.10
N SER A 97 4.96 10.11 13.13
CA SER A 97 3.54 10.32 13.40
C SER A 97 2.93 9.07 14.05
N LYS A 98 1.95 9.30 14.94
CA LYS A 98 1.22 8.21 15.59
C LYS A 98 0.59 7.27 14.55
N SER A 99 -0.01 7.81 13.49
CA SER A 99 -0.62 7.02 12.42
C SER A 99 0.37 6.12 11.68
N CYS A 100 1.55 6.64 11.32
CA CYS A 100 2.62 5.87 10.69
C CYS A 100 3.17 4.78 11.64
N SER A 101 3.39 5.14 12.91
CA SER A 101 3.92 4.21 13.91
C SER A 101 2.94 3.08 14.23
N THR A 102 1.64 3.38 14.29
CA THR A 102 0.57 2.40 14.46
C THR A 102 0.47 1.48 13.24
N PHE A 103 0.47 2.04 12.02
CA PHE A 103 0.41 1.23 10.80
C PHE A 103 1.63 0.33 10.64
N THR A 104 2.84 0.87 10.83
CA THR A 104 4.06 0.08 10.69
C THR A 104 4.18 -1.01 11.77
N SER A 105 3.67 -0.76 12.98
CA SER A 105 3.52 -1.77 14.03
C SER A 105 2.50 -2.85 13.65
N LYS A 106 1.35 -2.49 13.06
CA LYS A 106 0.35 -3.44 12.53
C LYS A 106 1.00 -4.41 11.54
N ILE A 107 1.69 -3.89 10.53
CA ILE A 107 2.38 -4.73 9.52
C ILE A 107 3.48 -5.58 10.17
N GLY A 108 4.25 -5.02 11.11
CA GLY A 108 5.25 -5.77 11.87
C GLY A 108 4.65 -6.94 12.66
N ASN A 109 3.50 -6.74 13.28
CA ASN A 109 2.80 -7.78 14.03
C ASN A 109 2.24 -8.86 13.10
N ILE A 110 1.73 -8.49 11.93
CA ILE A 110 1.31 -9.43 10.88
C ILE A 110 2.49 -10.30 10.44
N PHE A 111 3.63 -9.71 10.09
CA PHE A 111 4.81 -10.48 9.67
C PHE A 111 5.33 -11.38 10.79
N LYS A 112 5.31 -10.92 12.04
CA LYS A 112 5.68 -11.73 13.21
C LYS A 112 4.71 -12.90 13.44
N TYR A 113 3.43 -12.74 13.10
CA TYR A 113 2.47 -13.82 13.17
C TYR A 113 2.71 -14.84 12.05
N ILE A 114 2.92 -14.39 10.82
CA ILE A 114 3.23 -15.26 9.68
C ILE A 114 4.49 -16.09 9.97
N SER A 115 5.55 -15.49 10.51
CA SER A 115 6.80 -16.20 10.81
C SER A 115 6.67 -17.33 11.83
N LYS A 116 5.56 -17.38 12.58
CA LYS A 116 5.28 -18.43 13.57
C LYS A 116 4.45 -19.57 13.00
N GLN A 117 3.88 -19.41 11.80
CA GLN A 117 3.13 -20.46 11.14
C GLN A 117 4.09 -21.44 10.45
N GLU A 118 3.64 -22.68 10.31
CA GLU A 118 4.31 -23.66 9.45
C GLU A 118 4.42 -23.11 8.03
N ASP A 119 5.60 -23.26 7.41
CA ASP A 119 5.92 -22.74 6.08
C ASP A 119 5.75 -21.21 5.88
N GLY A 120 5.49 -20.45 6.95
CA GLY A 120 5.32 -19.00 6.87
C GLY A 120 6.58 -18.26 6.40
N TYR A 121 7.76 -18.86 6.55
CA TYR A 121 9.00 -18.32 6.02
C TYR A 121 9.02 -18.30 4.48
N LEU A 122 8.38 -19.27 3.80
CA LEU A 122 8.25 -19.31 2.34
C LEU A 122 7.42 -18.14 1.83
N LEU A 123 6.35 -17.81 2.56
CA LEU A 123 5.53 -16.63 2.26
C LEU A 123 6.34 -15.36 2.48
N LEU A 124 6.98 -15.20 3.64
CA LEU A 124 7.76 -13.98 3.95
C LEU A 124 8.96 -13.76 3.02
N SER A 125 9.50 -14.80 2.40
CA SER A 125 10.58 -14.68 1.42
C SER A 125 10.08 -14.07 0.09
N ARG A 126 8.79 -14.19 -0.22
CA ARG A 126 8.22 -13.78 -1.52
C ARG A 126 7.02 -12.84 -1.39
N LEU A 127 6.80 -12.28 -0.20
CA LEU A 127 5.74 -11.33 0.12
C LEU A 127 6.21 -9.89 -0.04
N TRP A 128 5.47 -9.12 -0.84
CA TRP A 128 5.71 -7.71 -1.07
C TRP A 128 4.50 -6.92 -0.58
N LEU A 129 4.72 -5.72 -0.05
CA LEU A 129 3.62 -4.86 0.41
C LEU A 129 3.89 -3.41 0.06
N TYR A 130 2.91 -2.78 -0.59
CA TYR A 130 2.91 -1.38 -0.99
C TYR A 130 1.64 -0.72 -0.46
N SER A 131 1.81 0.44 0.17
CA SER A 131 0.72 1.17 0.81
C SER A 131 0.73 2.63 0.40
N SER A 132 -0.31 3.07 -0.30
CA SER A 132 -0.52 4.49 -0.57
C SER A 132 -0.90 5.21 0.72
N THR A 133 -0.36 6.38 0.97
CA THR A 133 -0.57 7.15 2.21
C THR A 133 -1.50 8.34 2.01
N MET A 134 -1.90 8.98 3.11
CA MET A 134 -2.68 10.22 3.07
C MET A 134 -1.78 11.42 2.75
N LYS A 135 -2.27 12.30 1.87
CA LYS A 135 -1.67 13.63 1.65
C LYS A 135 -1.61 14.42 2.97
N PRO A 136 -0.44 14.75 3.50
CA PRO A 136 -0.36 15.54 4.73
C PRO A 136 -0.76 16.99 4.43
N ALA A 137 -1.71 17.53 5.20
CA ALA A 137 -2.16 18.92 5.03
C ALA A 137 -1.01 19.95 5.08
N ALA A 138 0.07 19.64 5.81
CA ALA A 138 1.26 20.47 5.90
C ALA A 138 1.99 20.66 4.55
N LEU A 139 1.92 19.69 3.63
CA LEU A 139 2.53 19.78 2.30
C LEU A 139 1.61 20.42 1.25
N PHE A 140 0.33 20.61 1.58
CA PHE A 140 -0.68 21.16 0.69
C PHE A 140 -1.46 22.30 1.37
N PRO A 141 -0.80 23.43 1.73
CA PRO A 141 -1.48 24.57 2.30
C PRO A 141 -2.51 25.13 1.31
N LYS A 142 -3.78 25.20 1.72
CA LYS A 142 -4.83 25.81 0.90
C LYS A 142 -4.45 27.25 0.57
N GLN A 143 -4.45 27.60 -0.71
CA GLN A 143 -4.39 29.02 -1.11
C GLN A 143 -5.56 29.74 -0.46
N LYS A 144 -5.26 30.75 0.37
CA LYS A 144 -6.30 31.62 0.93
C LYS A 144 -7.03 32.26 -0.25
N LYS A 145 -8.32 31.97 -0.41
CA LYS A 145 -9.21 32.83 -1.21
C LYS A 145 -8.97 34.27 -0.74
N GLN A 146 -8.68 35.17 -1.67
CA GLN A 146 -8.49 36.59 -1.37
C GLN A 146 -9.76 37.10 -0.66
N ALA A 147 -9.68 37.24 0.66
CA ALA A 147 -10.68 37.95 1.42
C ALA A 147 -10.51 39.42 1.08
N SER A 148 -11.59 40.04 0.57
CA SER A 148 -11.72 41.46 0.36
C SER A 148 -11.25 42.24 1.59
N LYS A 149 -10.33 43.18 1.38
CA LYS A 149 -9.74 44.05 2.40
C LYS A 149 -10.83 44.73 3.25
N LYS A 150 -10.75 44.56 4.57
CA LYS A 150 -11.09 45.61 5.55
C LYS A 150 -9.97 45.71 6.58
N SER A 151 -9.63 46.95 6.88
CA SER A 151 -8.41 47.45 7.51
C SER A 151 -8.51 47.66 9.03
N ILE A 152 -7.32 47.80 9.65
CA ILE A 152 -6.95 48.47 10.93
C ILE A 152 -6.64 47.52 12.12
N THR A 153 -5.37 47.17 12.38
CA THR A 153 -4.36 47.69 13.37
C THR A 153 -4.64 47.29 14.84
N LYS A 154 -3.82 46.49 15.55
CA LYS A 154 -2.54 46.87 16.21
C LYS A 154 -1.67 45.65 16.61
N GLN A 155 -0.39 45.96 16.85
CA GLN A 155 0.81 45.12 17.03
C GLN A 155 0.84 44.20 18.27
N SER A 156 1.48 43.04 18.11
CA SER A 156 2.31 42.43 19.16
C SER A 156 3.45 41.61 18.52
N THR A 157 4.67 41.89 18.98
CA THR A 157 5.98 41.44 18.50
C THR A 157 6.28 39.97 18.82
N LEU A 158 6.60 39.16 17.82
CA LEU A 158 7.38 37.93 17.96
C LEU A 158 8.44 37.86 16.85
N PRO A 159 9.68 37.42 17.15
CA PRO A 159 10.82 37.53 16.25
C PRO A 159 10.69 36.63 15.02
N PHE A 160 11.08 37.26 13.91
CA PHE A 160 11.03 36.84 12.52
C PHE A 160 11.87 35.58 12.24
N LEU A 161 11.22 34.42 12.07
CA LEU A 161 11.81 33.32 11.30
C LEU A 161 11.88 33.76 9.84
N LYS A 162 13.11 33.88 9.32
CA LYS A 162 13.42 34.29 7.94
C LYS A 162 12.63 33.44 6.94
N LYS A 163 11.94 34.13 6.01
CA LYS A 163 11.33 33.53 4.82
C LYS A 163 12.38 32.73 4.03
N PRO A 164 12.07 31.54 3.51
CA PRO A 164 12.91 30.90 2.50
C PRO A 164 12.84 31.72 1.20
N ASN A 165 14.01 31.95 0.60
CA ASN A 165 14.20 32.71 -0.65
C ASN A 165 13.37 32.16 -1.81
N GLU A 166 12.83 33.08 -2.62
CA GLU A 166 12.09 32.88 -3.88
C GLU A 166 12.98 32.38 -5.04
N SER A 167 13.82 31.37 -4.83
CA SER A 167 14.70 30.83 -5.89
C SER A 167 14.51 29.33 -6.08
N MET A 168 13.31 28.91 -6.48
CA MET A 168 13.07 27.63 -7.15
C MET A 168 11.91 27.79 -8.14
N LYS A 169 12.10 28.66 -9.14
CA LYS A 169 11.26 28.73 -10.34
C LYS A 169 12.14 28.51 -11.55
N GLU A 170 12.61 27.27 -11.68
CA GLU A 170 13.06 26.67 -12.92
C GLU A 170 13.21 25.18 -12.60
N ILE A 171 12.11 24.44 -12.79
CA ILE A 171 12.14 22.98 -12.67
C ILE A 171 11.61 22.43 -13.99
N ASP A 172 12.53 21.70 -14.61
CA ASP A 172 12.47 20.84 -15.77
C ASP A 172 11.11 20.16 -16.03
N SER A 173 10.82 19.99 -17.32
CA SER A 173 9.61 19.43 -17.94
C SER A 173 9.28 17.96 -17.59
N SER A 174 9.94 17.39 -16.58
CA SER A 174 9.87 15.98 -16.18
C SER A 174 9.37 15.76 -14.74
N HIS A 175 9.22 16.80 -13.92
CA HIS A 175 8.80 16.65 -12.53
C HIS A 175 7.27 16.60 -12.38
N LYS A 176 6.75 15.37 -12.25
CA LYS A 176 5.40 15.11 -11.73
C LYS A 176 5.20 15.89 -10.42
N SER A 177 4.13 16.65 -10.32
CA SER A 177 3.85 17.41 -9.09
C SER A 177 3.68 16.46 -7.89
N LEU A 178 3.96 16.95 -6.69
CA LEU A 178 3.78 16.14 -5.48
C LEU A 178 2.34 15.64 -5.35
N GLU A 179 1.36 16.46 -5.75
CA GLU A 179 -0.06 16.10 -5.77
C GLU A 179 -0.35 14.91 -6.70
N GLU A 180 0.15 14.97 -7.94
CA GLU A 180 0.02 13.89 -8.93
C GLU A 180 0.73 12.61 -8.48
N LEU A 181 1.86 12.73 -7.78
CA LEU A 181 2.56 11.59 -7.22
C LEU A 181 1.69 10.86 -6.19
N PHE A 182 1.13 11.57 -5.22
CA PHE A 182 0.21 11.00 -4.23
C PHE A 182 -1.03 10.36 -4.88
N ASN A 183 -1.63 11.04 -5.86
CA ASN A 183 -2.78 10.50 -6.58
C ASN A 183 -2.42 9.22 -7.32
N SER A 184 -1.28 9.20 -8.02
CA SER A 184 -0.87 8.05 -8.81
C SER A 184 -0.57 6.80 -7.98
N MET A 185 -0.25 6.95 -6.68
CA MET A 185 -0.04 5.81 -5.79
C MET A 185 -1.35 5.22 -5.26
N ARG A 186 -2.46 5.94 -5.32
CA ARG A 186 -3.73 5.51 -4.71
C ARG A 186 -4.59 4.77 -5.73
N LYS A 187 -5.02 3.55 -5.41
CA LYS A 187 -5.98 2.80 -6.25
C LYS A 187 -7.24 3.65 -6.48
N PRO A 188 -7.77 3.72 -7.71
CA PRO A 188 -7.52 2.82 -8.84
C PRO A 188 -6.30 3.13 -9.72
N GLU A 189 -5.49 4.13 -9.37
CA GLU A 189 -4.25 4.43 -10.09
C GLU A 189 -3.18 3.36 -9.86
N VAL A 190 -2.32 3.15 -10.86
CA VAL A 190 -1.41 1.99 -10.95
C VAL A 190 -0.03 2.18 -10.31
N GLY A 191 0.24 3.32 -9.68
CA GLY A 191 1.59 3.70 -9.25
C GLY A 191 2.24 2.73 -8.26
N MET A 192 1.48 2.11 -7.35
CA MET A 192 2.03 1.04 -6.50
C MET A 192 2.46 -0.18 -7.32
N GLY A 193 1.66 -0.57 -8.32
CA GLY A 193 1.98 -1.67 -9.23
C GLY A 193 3.24 -1.39 -10.06
N GLU A 194 3.39 -0.16 -10.55
CA GLU A 194 4.59 0.26 -11.26
C GLU A 194 5.85 0.25 -10.36
N GLN A 195 5.72 0.64 -9.09
CA GLN A 195 6.82 0.55 -8.12
C GLN A 195 7.20 -0.89 -7.82
N PHE A 196 6.23 -1.78 -7.70
CA PHE A 196 6.50 -3.22 -7.56
C PHE A 196 7.26 -3.78 -8.76
N ILE A 197 6.81 -3.51 -10.00
CA ILE A 197 7.50 -3.96 -11.21
C ILE A 197 8.95 -3.45 -11.23
N LYS A 198 9.17 -2.17 -10.87
CA LYS A 198 10.52 -1.59 -10.80
C LYS A 198 11.39 -2.28 -9.75
N ASP A 199 10.86 -2.59 -8.58
CA ASP A 199 11.61 -3.26 -7.52
C ASP A 199 11.92 -4.72 -7.86
N LEU A 200 11.01 -5.41 -8.56
CA LEU A 200 11.22 -6.78 -9.03
C LEU A 200 12.26 -6.83 -10.16
N HIS A 201 12.17 -5.92 -11.13
CA HIS A 201 13.15 -5.76 -12.22
C HIS A 201 14.56 -5.48 -11.69
N LYS A 202 14.70 -4.72 -10.59
CA LYS A 202 16.02 -4.51 -9.94
C LYS A 202 16.64 -5.79 -9.38
N ARG A 203 15.83 -6.81 -9.08
CA ARG A 203 16.33 -8.12 -8.62
C ARG A 203 16.62 -9.07 -9.77
N ASN A 204 15.81 -9.01 -10.82
CA ASN A 204 16.02 -9.75 -12.05
C ASN A 204 15.62 -8.86 -13.24
N ASP A 205 16.60 -8.43 -14.01
CA ASP A 205 16.43 -7.49 -15.12
C ASP A 205 15.72 -8.12 -16.34
N THR A 206 15.61 -9.44 -16.39
CA THR A 206 14.80 -10.13 -17.39
C THR A 206 13.30 -9.86 -17.19
N ILE A 207 12.86 -9.53 -15.97
CA ILE A 207 11.46 -9.26 -15.66
C ILE A 207 11.13 -7.82 -16.03
N THR A 208 10.14 -7.64 -16.90
CA THR A 208 9.66 -6.37 -17.43
C THR A 208 8.15 -6.26 -17.21
N LYS A 209 7.57 -5.08 -17.49
CA LYS A 209 6.12 -4.91 -17.44
C LYS A 209 5.40 -5.82 -18.44
N GLN A 210 6.05 -6.15 -19.56
CA GLN A 210 5.46 -6.87 -20.69
C GLN A 210 5.44 -8.39 -20.51
N ASN A 211 6.44 -8.95 -19.81
CA ASN A 211 6.52 -10.40 -19.57
C ASN A 211 6.11 -10.79 -18.14
N MET A 212 5.70 -9.84 -17.31
CA MET A 212 5.18 -10.13 -15.98
C MET A 212 3.95 -11.03 -16.08
N ASN A 213 4.02 -12.19 -15.44
CA ASN A 213 2.90 -13.12 -15.39
C ASN A 213 2.04 -12.82 -14.15
N TRP A 214 1.04 -11.96 -14.32
CA TRP A 214 0.03 -11.72 -13.30
C TRP A 214 -1.01 -12.84 -13.34
N VAL A 215 -1.18 -13.55 -12.22
CA VAL A 215 -2.17 -14.63 -12.12
C VAL A 215 -3.56 -14.08 -11.83
N TYR A 216 -3.67 -13.21 -10.83
CA TYR A 216 -4.87 -12.41 -10.56
C TYR A 216 -4.58 -11.28 -9.57
N TYR A 217 -5.52 -10.34 -9.48
CA TYR A 217 -5.67 -9.39 -8.38
C TYR A 217 -6.94 -9.73 -7.59
N CYS A 218 -6.79 -9.99 -6.30
CA CYS A 218 -7.90 -10.28 -5.38
C CYS A 218 -8.21 -9.06 -4.49
N GLY A 219 -9.46 -8.61 -4.45
CA GLY A 219 -9.87 -7.48 -3.62
C GLY A 219 -11.37 -7.41 -3.35
N ASP A 220 -11.78 -6.83 -2.23
CA ASP A 220 -13.17 -6.71 -1.81
C ASP A 220 -13.90 -5.52 -2.48
N ALA A 221 -13.17 -4.50 -2.92
CA ALA A 221 -13.75 -3.33 -3.60
C ALA A 221 -14.08 -3.64 -5.08
N ALA A 222 -15.09 -4.50 -5.29
CA ALA A 222 -15.52 -5.03 -6.57
C ALA A 222 -16.64 -4.21 -7.27
N GLY A 223 -17.18 -3.19 -6.59
CA GLY A 223 -18.29 -2.36 -7.09
C GLY A 223 -19.67 -3.04 -7.04
N ARG A 224 -19.85 -4.03 -6.15
CA ARG A 224 -21.17 -4.62 -5.85
C ARG A 224 -22.04 -3.59 -5.12
N SER A 225 -23.36 -3.80 -5.10
CA SER A 225 -24.30 -2.88 -4.42
C SER A 225 -24.02 -2.69 -2.92
N SER A 226 -23.33 -3.65 -2.29
CA SER A 226 -22.90 -3.61 -0.90
C SER A 226 -21.48 -3.08 -0.68
N ASP A 227 -20.70 -2.88 -1.74
CA ASP A 227 -19.29 -2.47 -1.64
C ASP A 227 -19.18 -0.95 -1.47
N PHE A 228 -18.18 -0.52 -0.71
CA PHE A 228 -17.90 0.91 -0.50
C PHE A 228 -17.33 1.60 -1.76
N SER A 229 -16.63 0.84 -2.60
CA SER A 229 -16.02 1.33 -3.84
C SER A 229 -15.76 0.20 -4.83
N ASP A 230 -15.30 0.54 -6.03
CA ASP A 230 -14.83 -0.36 -7.08
C ASP A 230 -13.30 -0.24 -7.33
N ALA A 231 -12.57 0.34 -6.37
CA ALA A 231 -11.18 0.74 -6.54
C ALA A 231 -10.24 -0.43 -6.87
N ASP A 232 -10.51 -1.62 -6.35
CA ASP A 232 -9.71 -2.82 -6.58
C ASP A 232 -9.93 -3.38 -7.98
N LYS A 233 -11.21 -3.51 -8.37
CA LYS A 233 -11.58 -3.91 -9.72
C LYS A 233 -11.01 -2.98 -10.77
N MET A 234 -11.01 -1.68 -10.50
CA MET A 234 -10.52 -0.69 -11.44
C MET A 234 -8.99 -0.58 -11.45
N PHE A 235 -8.32 -0.80 -10.32
CA PHE A 235 -6.87 -1.00 -10.29
C PHE A 235 -6.44 -2.21 -11.13
N ALA A 236 -7.11 -3.36 -10.95
CA ALA A 236 -6.83 -4.58 -11.71
C ALA A 236 -7.02 -4.35 -13.23
N LYS A 237 -8.13 -3.71 -13.61
CA LYS A 237 -8.39 -3.33 -15.01
C LYS A 237 -7.31 -2.41 -15.58
N ASN A 238 -6.90 -1.39 -14.83
CA ASN A 238 -5.89 -0.43 -15.28
C ASN A 238 -4.50 -1.06 -15.42
N MET A 239 -4.21 -2.11 -14.64
CA MET A 239 -2.99 -2.92 -14.77
C MET A 239 -3.09 -3.99 -15.87
N GLY A 240 -4.29 -4.28 -16.38
CA GLY A 240 -4.52 -5.41 -17.29
C GLY A 240 -4.45 -6.77 -16.60
N ILE A 241 -4.87 -6.85 -15.34
CA ILE A 241 -4.83 -8.06 -14.50
C ILE A 241 -6.25 -8.61 -14.34
N ASP A 242 -6.39 -9.93 -14.35
CA ASP A 242 -7.64 -10.61 -14.02
C ASP A 242 -8.05 -10.33 -12.57
N PHE A 243 -9.25 -9.78 -12.38
CA PHE A 243 -9.78 -9.46 -11.07
C PHE A 243 -10.56 -10.65 -10.50
N LYS A 244 -10.38 -10.92 -9.20
CA LYS A 244 -11.16 -11.89 -8.42
C LYS A 244 -11.61 -11.27 -7.09
N THR A 245 -12.75 -11.71 -6.58
CA THR A 245 -13.18 -11.36 -5.22
C THR A 245 -12.58 -12.31 -4.18
N PRO A 246 -12.60 -11.96 -2.88
CA PRO A 246 -12.14 -12.86 -1.83
C PRO A 246 -12.91 -14.20 -1.83
N GLU A 247 -14.20 -14.17 -2.14
CA GLU A 247 -15.03 -15.37 -2.20
C GLU A 247 -14.58 -16.33 -3.33
N GLU A 248 -14.17 -15.79 -4.48
CA GLU A 248 -13.68 -16.58 -5.62
C GLU A 248 -12.28 -17.18 -5.41
N VAL A 249 -11.52 -16.69 -4.42
CA VAL A 249 -10.14 -17.13 -4.15
C VAL A 249 -10.03 -18.00 -2.91
N PHE A 250 -10.85 -17.75 -1.88
CA PHE A 250 -10.72 -18.39 -0.57
C PHE A 250 -11.85 -19.36 -0.23
N ILE A 251 -12.88 -19.47 -1.09
CA ILE A 251 -14.02 -20.40 -0.93
C ILE A 251 -14.12 -21.35 -2.15
N SER A 252 -13.17 -21.26 -3.09
CA SER A 252 -13.15 -22.05 -4.33
C SER A 252 -12.48 -23.41 -4.15
#